data_AF-A0AAV3FFC3-F1
#
_entry.id   AF-A0AAV3FFC3-F1
#
_cell.length_a   1.000
_cell.length_b   1.000
_cell.length_c   1.000
_cell.angle_alpha   90.00
_cell.angle_beta   90.00
_cell.angle_gamma   90.00
#
_symmetry.space_group_name_H-M   'P 1'
#
loop_
_entity.id
_entity.type
_entity.pdbx_description
1 polymer ?
#
loop_
_entity_poly.entity_id
_entity_poly.type
_entity_poly.pdbx_seq_one_letter_code
_entity_poly.pdbx_strand_id
1 'polypeptide(L)' 'MLGGLLWGLLIAWILSIFNFNYMFINAVYELLRLKISTDVYYVVFALLGLIYGIINKDT' A
#
# COMPACT_ATOMS: atom_id res chain seq x y z
N MET A 1 -11.37 1.22 11.08
CA MET A 1 -11.22 -0.19 10.63
C MET A 1 -11.48 -0.31 9.13
N LEU A 2 -12.69 -0.66 8.65
CA LEU A 2 -12.97 -0.82 7.20
C LEU A 2 -12.71 0.46 6.37
N GLY A 3 -13.08 1.64 6.90
CA GLY A 3 -12.81 2.91 6.22
C GLY A 3 -11.32 3.23 6.04
N GLY A 4 -10.46 2.78 6.97
CA GLY A 4 -9.01 2.94 6.86
C GLY A 4 -8.41 2.03 5.77
N LEU A 5 -8.89 0.79 5.68
CA LEU A 5 -8.51 -0.14 4.61
C LEU A 5 -8.86 0.41 3.23
N LEU A 6 -10.10 0.91 3.07
CA LEU A 6 -10.55 1.50 1.81
C LEU A 6 -9.75 2.77 1.46
N TRP A 7 -9.42 3.60 2.45
CA TRP A 7 -8.56 4.76 2.25
C TRP A 7 -7.14 4.36 1.81
N GLY A 8 -6.56 3.33 2.42
CA GLY A 8 -5.26 2.79 2.03
C GLY A 8 -5.26 2.31 0.57
N LEU A 9 -6.31 1.60 0.15
CA LEU A 9 -6.48 1.18 -1.24
C LEU A 9 -6.61 2.36 -2.20
N LEU A 10 -7.39 3.38 -1.82
CA LEU A 10 -7.64 4.55 -2.64
C LEU A 10 -6.35 5.35 -2.85
N ILE A 11 -5.54 5.50 -1.80
CA ILE A 11 -4.21 6.11 -1.88
C ILE A 11 -3.28 5.30 -2.79
N ALA A 12 -3.26 3.97 -2.64
CA ALA A 12 -2.47 3.09 -3.50
C ALA A 12 -2.86 3.22 -4.98
N TRP A 13 -4.17 3.30 -5.24
CA TRP A 13 -4.69 3.47 -6.59
C TRP A 13 -4.27 4.82 -7.19
N ILE A 14 -4.40 5.92 -6.45
CA ILE A 14 -3.93 7.25 -6.90
C ILE A 14 -2.43 7.22 -7.21
N LEU A 15 -1.62 6.65 -6.32
CA LEU A 15 -0.17 6.52 -6.52
C LEU A 15 0.17 5.66 -7.75
N SER A 16 -0.62 4.62 -8.02
CA SER A 16 -0.44 3.78 -9.20
C SER A 16 -0.68 4.54 -10.51
N ILE A 17 -1.48 5.62 -10.53
CA ILE A 17 -1.66 6.47 -11.72
C ILE A 17 -0.33 7.13 -12.11
N PHE A 18 0.56 7.40 -11.14
CA PHE A 18 1.88 7.96 -11.36
C PHE A 18 2.98 6.90 -11.57
N ASN A 19 2.61 5.64 -11.84
CA ASN A 19 3.52 4.50 -11.94
C ASN A 19 4.33 4.21 -10.67
N PHE A 20 3.86 4.68 -9.51
CA PHE A 20 4.56 4.45 -8.24
C PHE A 20 4.59 2.97 -7.84
N ASN A 21 3.58 2.20 -8.24
CA ASN A 21 3.54 0.75 -8.09
C ASN A 21 4.78 0.07 -8.71
N TYR A 22 5.20 0.46 -9.92
CA TYR A 22 6.40 -0.08 -10.56
C TYR A 22 7.69 0.34 -9.83
N MET A 23 7.77 1.60 -9.40
CA MET A 23 8.91 2.10 -8.62
C MET A 23 9.03 1.35 -7.29
N PHE A 24 7.92 1.14 -6.58
CA PHE A 24 7.89 0.40 -5.32
C PHE A 24 8.33 -1.06 -5.51
N ILE A 25 7.78 -1.76 -6.52
CA ILE A 25 8.15 -3.15 -6.81
C ILE A 25 9.64 -3.25 -7.15
N ASN A 26 10.16 -2.34 -7.98
CA ASN A 26 11.59 -2.32 -8.31
C ASN A 26 12.46 -2.01 -7.09
N ALA A 27 12.07 -1.07 -6.24
CA ALA A 27 12.81 -0.76 -5.01
C ALA A 27 12.85 -1.95 -4.05
N VAL A 28 11.72 -2.65 -3.87
CA VAL A 28 11.65 -3.88 -3.08
C VAL A 28 12.54 -4.97 -3.69
N TYR A 29 12.53 -5.11 -5.01
CA TYR A 29 13.40 -6.05 -5.71
C TYR A 29 14.88 -5.70 -5.57
N GLU A 30 15.25 -4.42 -5.65
CA GLU A 30 16.65 -4.01 -5.52
C GLU A 30 17.18 -4.24 -4.10
N LEU A 31 16.36 -3.94 -3.09
CA LEU A 31 16.74 -4.04 -1.69
C LEU A 31 16.74 -5.49 -1.17
N LEU A 32 15.71 -6.27 -1.53
CA LEU A 32 15.48 -7.60 -0.99
C LEU A 32 15.73 -8.73 -1.99
N ARG A 33 15.99 -8.42 -3.27
CA ARG A 33 16.02 -9.38 -4.38
C ARG A 33 14.77 -10.24 -4.50
N LEU A 34 13.64 -9.72 -4.02
CA LEU A 34 12.33 -10.38 -4.06
C LEU A 34 11.47 -9.77 -5.16
N LYS A 35 10.99 -10.61 -6.08
CA LYS A 35 10.11 -10.19 -7.15
C LYS A 35 8.67 -10.28 -6.68
N ILE A 36 8.05 -9.14 -6.40
CA ILE A 36 6.66 -9.05 -5.94
C ILE A 36 5.72 -8.59 -7.07
N SER A 37 4.44 -8.95 -6.97
CA SER A 37 3.41 -8.49 -7.91
C SER A 37 2.80 -7.15 -7.48
N THR A 38 2.06 -6.53 -8.39
CA THR A 38 1.20 -5.38 -8.10
C THR A 38 0.15 -5.67 -7.03
N ASP A 39 -0.28 -6.92 -6.86
CA ASP A 39 -1.25 -7.28 -5.82
C ASP A 39 -0.65 -7.09 -4.42
N VAL A 40 0.63 -7.44 -4.24
CA VAL A 40 1.36 -7.25 -2.98
C VAL A 40 1.43 -5.76 -2.64
N TYR A 41 1.67 -4.89 -3.63
CA TYR A 41 1.66 -3.45 -3.44
C TYR A 41 0.31 -2.96 -2.88
N TYR A 42 -0.81 -3.37 -3.49
CA TYR A 42 -2.14 -2.97 -3.00
C TYR A 42 -2.45 -3.53 -1.61
N VAL A 43 -2.07 -4.78 -1.32
CA VAL A 43 -2.24 -5.40 0.00
C VAL A 43 -1.44 -4.65 1.08
N VAL A 44 -0.20 -4.26 0.80
CA VAL A 44 0.63 -3.50 1.74
C VAL A 44 -0.03 -2.17 2.10
N PHE A 45 -0.49 -1.41 1.11
CA PHE A 45 -1.16 -0.14 1.37
C PHE A 45 -2.54 -0.31 2.04
N ALA A 46 -3.28 -1.38 1.72
CA ALA A 46 -4.51 -1.75 2.41
C ALA A 46 -4.27 -1.98 3.91
N LEU A 47 -3.21 -2.73 4.24
CA LEU A 47 -2.81 -3.01 5.62
C LEU A 47 -2.31 -1.76 6.33
N LEU A 48 -1.52 -0.91 5.68
CA LEU A 48 -1.09 0.37 6.23
C LEU A 48 -2.28 1.28 6.55
N GLY A 49 -3.24 1.38 5.63
CA GLY A 49 -4.48 2.14 5.86
C GLY A 49 -5.34 1.54 6.96
N LEU A 50 -5.40 0.22 7.08
CA LEU A 50 -6.08 -0.47 8.18
C LEU A 50 -5.42 -0.15 9.53
N ILE A 51 -4.09 -0.28 9.63
CA ILE A 51 -3.32 0.02 10.84
C ILE A 51 -3.52 1.48 11.24
N TYR A 52 -3.39 2.41 10.28
CA TYR A 52 -3.66 3.83 10.52
C TYR A 52 -5.09 4.05 11.03
N GLY A 53 -6.08 3.44 10.39
CA GLY A 53 -7.48 3.54 10.80
C GLY A 53 -7.87 2.74 12.05
N ILE A 54 -6.94 2.00 12.66
CA ILE A 54 -7.05 1.46 14.02
C ILE A 54 -6.43 2.46 15.00
N ILE A 55 -5.19 2.90 14.75
CA ILE A 55 -4.46 3.85 15.62
C ILE A 55 -5.25 5.16 15.77
N ASN A 56 -5.79 5.70 14.68
CA ASN A 56 -6.53 6.96 14.68
C ASN A 56 -8.00 6.81 15.15
N LYS A 57 -8.46 5.60 15.49
CA LYS A 57 -9.82 5.37 15.99
C LYS A 57 -9.93 5.55 17.52
N ASP A 58 -8.80 5.78 18.20
CA ASP A 58 -8.72 6.13 19.63
C ASP A 58 -8.66 7.65 19.89
N THR A 59 -9.02 8.50 18.92
CA THR A 59 -9.20 9.96 19.10
C THR A 59 -10.62 10.35 18.72
#